data_AF-A0A8T8HWV3-F1
#
_entry.id   AF-A0A8T8HWV3-F1
#
_cell.length_a   1.000
_cell.length_b   1.000
_cell.length_c   1.000
_cell.angle_alpha   90.00
_cell.angle_beta   90.00
_cell.angle_gamma   90.00
#
_symmetry.space_group_name_H-M   'P 1'
#
loop_
_entity.id
_entity.type
_entity.pdbx_description
1 polymer ?
#
loop_
_entity_poly.entity_id
_entity_poly.type
_entity_poly.pdbx_seq_one_letter_code
_entity_poly.pdbx_strand_id
1 'polypeptide(L)'
;MHFQHSPGMWAEFPELRAGVLHVTGITPDASVRERVEHYSAVAERRSAGGAESELPEIQAWRRAFSRMGLKPTQYRCASESLLRRFRKERSLPAIHPLIDLCN
;
A
#
# COMPACT_ATOMS: atom_id res chain seq x y z
N MET A 1 -4.78 22.09 11.09
CA MET A 1 -4.59 21.44 9.78
C MET A 1 -5.97 21.08 9.25
N HIS A 2 -6.35 21.56 8.07
CA HIS A 2 -7.60 21.14 7.41
C HIS A 2 -7.24 20.16 6.30
N PHE A 3 -7.70 18.91 6.43
CA PHE A 3 -7.55 17.89 5.40
C PHE A 3 -8.93 17.56 4.85
N GLN A 4 -9.08 17.60 3.53
CA GLN A 4 -10.29 17.22 2.84
C GLN A 4 -9.96 16.62 1.47
N HIS A 5 -10.73 15.62 1.06
CA HIS A 5 -10.77 15.20 -0.34
C HIS A 5 -11.68 16.16 -1.12
N SER A 6 -11.41 16.34 -2.42
CA SER A 6 -12.29 17.15 -3.26
C SER A 6 -13.69 16.51 -3.35
N PRO A 7 -14.77 17.30 -3.49
CA PRO A 7 -16.12 16.76 -3.68
C PRO A 7 -16.22 15.80 -4.88
N GLY A 8 -15.48 16.09 -5.95
CA GLY A 8 -15.40 15.23 -7.14
C GLY A 8 -14.91 13.82 -6.82
N MET A 9 -13.96 13.66 -5.90
CA MET A 9 -13.48 12.33 -5.48
C MET A 9 -14.59 11.49 -4.85
N TRP A 10 -15.44 12.09 -4.02
CA TRP A 10 -16.55 11.37 -3.38
C TRP A 10 -17.68 11.04 -4.35
N ALA A 11 -17.97 11.95 -5.29
CA ALA A 11 -18.98 11.75 -6.31
C ALA A 11 -18.56 10.67 -7.32
N GLU A 12 -17.29 10.70 -7.73
CA GLU A 12 -16.75 9.73 -8.68
C GLU A 12 -16.48 8.39 -8.01
N PHE A 13 -15.95 8.34 -6.77
CA PHE A 13 -15.60 7.10 -6.08
C PHE A 13 -16.42 6.92 -4.79
N PRO A 14 -17.73 6.63 -4.87
CA PRO A 14 -18.59 6.48 -3.69
C PRO A 14 -18.19 5.29 -2.79
N GLU A 15 -17.45 4.33 -3.33
CA GLU A 15 -16.86 3.23 -2.57
C GLU A 15 -15.63 3.63 -1.75
N LEU A 16 -15.06 4.82 -1.96
CA LEU A 16 -13.89 5.30 -1.24
C LEU A 16 -14.18 5.29 0.26
N ARG A 17 -13.24 4.72 1.01
CA ARG A 17 -13.19 4.80 2.47
C ARG A 17 -11.81 5.35 2.81
N ALA A 18 -11.80 6.53 3.41
CA ALA A 18 -10.57 7.22 3.78
C ALA A 18 -10.64 7.67 5.23
N GLY A 19 -9.53 7.46 5.94
CA GLY A 19 -9.33 7.93 7.30
C GLY A 19 -8.03 8.72 7.38
N VAL A 20 -7.95 9.64 8.33
CA VAL A 20 -6.74 10.39 8.62
C VAL A 20 -6.43 10.28 10.10
N LEU A 21 -5.16 10.01 10.40
CA LEU A 21 -4.63 10.00 11.75
C LEU A 21 -3.53 11.07 11.82
N HIS A 22 -3.66 11.97 12.78
CA HIS A 22 -2.58 12.89 13.13
C HIS A 22 -1.87 12.34 14.36
N VAL A 23 -0.62 11.90 14.17
CA VAL A 23 0.18 11.27 15.20
C VAL A 23 1.47 12.07 15.35
N THR A 24 1.88 12.29 16.60
CA THR A 24 3.14 12.97 16.94
C THR A 24 4.00 12.04 17.79
N GLY A 25 5.27 12.38 17.97
CA GLY A 25 6.19 11.58 18.80
C GLY A 25 6.59 10.24 18.16
N ILE A 26 6.50 10.12 16.84
CA ILE A 26 7.06 8.97 16.13
C ILE A 26 8.55 9.21 15.95
N THR A 27 9.35 8.31 16.51
CA THR A 27 10.81 8.42 16.52
C THR A 27 11.48 7.23 15.83
N PRO A 28 12.73 7.38 15.36
CA PRO A 28 13.45 6.31 14.64
C PRO A 28 13.86 5.10 15.50
N ASP A 29 13.82 5.23 16.83
CA ASP A 29 14.23 4.19 17.79
C ASP A 29 13.13 3.14 18.08
N ALA A 30 11.93 3.33 17.54
CA ALA A 30 10.83 2.37 17.70
C ALA A 30 11.18 1.00 17.09
N SER A 31 11.03 -0.07 17.89
CA SER A 31 11.24 -1.44 17.41
C SER A 31 10.00 -2.01 16.71
N VAL A 32 10.09 -2.13 15.38
CA VAL A 32 9.02 -2.70 14.53
C VAL A 32 9.40 -4.04 13.89
N ARG A 33 10.61 -4.56 14.14
CA ARG A 33 11.18 -5.73 13.46
C ARG A 33 10.23 -6.93 13.43
N GLU A 34 9.70 -7.35 14.57
CA GLU A 34 8.80 -8.50 14.68
C GLU A 34 7.54 -8.34 13.81
N ARG A 35 6.98 -7.13 13.75
CA ARG A 35 5.79 -6.82 12.94
C ARG A 35 6.14 -6.84 11.46
N VAL A 36 7.28 -6.26 11.08
CA VAL A 36 7.78 -6.26 9.70
C VAL A 36 8.06 -7.69 9.23
N GLU A 37 8.69 -8.53 10.06
CA GLU A 37 8.92 -9.95 9.78
C GLU A 37 7.60 -10.70 9.61
N HIS A 38 6.63 -10.45 10.48
CA HIS A 38 5.29 -11.02 10.38
C HIS A 38 4.62 -10.66 9.04
N TYR A 39 4.58 -9.39 8.66
CA TYR A 39 3.96 -8.94 7.41
C TYR A 39 4.72 -9.41 6.18
N SER A 40 6.05 -9.47 6.24
CA SER A 40 6.89 -10.06 5.18
C SER A 40 6.52 -11.52 4.95
N ALA A 41 6.39 -12.31 6.01
CA ALA A 41 5.97 -13.72 5.90
C ALA A 41 4.54 -13.86 5.35
N VAL A 42 3.62 -12.95 5.69
CA VAL A 42 2.27 -12.90 5.09
C VAL A 42 2.37 -12.62 3.59
N ALA A 43 3.16 -11.62 3.19
CA ALA A 43 3.36 -11.24 1.79
C ALA A 43 3.97 -12.38 0.97
N GLU A 44 4.93 -13.12 1.52
CA GLU A 44 5.51 -14.31 0.88
C GLU A 44 4.46 -15.41 0.67
N ARG A 45 3.69 -15.76 1.70
CA ARG A 45 2.65 -16.79 1.60
C ARG A 45 1.59 -16.43 0.57
N ARG A 46 1.12 -15.18 0.55
CA ARG A 46 0.12 -14.72 -0.43
C ARG A 46 0.69 -14.67 -1.84
N SER A 47 1.96 -14.32 -2.01
CA SER A 47 2.62 -14.24 -3.31
C SER A 47 2.90 -15.59 -3.95
N ALA A 48 2.95 -16.68 -3.16
CA ALA A 48 3.10 -18.03 -3.69
C ALA A 48 1.91 -18.49 -4.55
N GLY A 49 0.73 -17.88 -4.37
CA GLY A 49 -0.50 -18.26 -5.06
C GLY A 49 -0.70 -17.68 -6.46
N GLY A 50 0.17 -16.78 -6.94
CA GLY A 50 -0.02 -16.12 -8.23
C GLY A 50 0.68 -14.77 -8.34
N ALA A 51 0.30 -13.94 -9.30
CA ALA A 51 0.84 -12.59 -9.44
C ALA A 51 0.22 -11.64 -8.40
N GLU A 52 0.97 -10.66 -7.88
CA GLU A 52 0.41 -9.64 -6.97
C GLU A 52 -0.75 -8.88 -7.61
N SER A 53 -0.76 -8.80 -8.95
CA SER A 53 -1.85 -8.23 -9.73
C SER A 53 -3.17 -8.98 -9.60
N GLU A 54 -3.18 -10.24 -9.20
CA GLU A 54 -4.38 -11.06 -9.06
C GLU A 54 -5.05 -10.89 -7.69
N LEU A 55 -4.36 -10.26 -6.74
CA LEU A 55 -4.92 -9.99 -5.42
C LEU A 55 -6.16 -9.07 -5.55
N PRO A 56 -7.29 -9.41 -4.92
CA PRO A 56 -8.52 -8.61 -4.99
C PRO A 56 -8.31 -7.13 -4.64
N GLU A 57 -7.43 -6.85 -3.68
CA GLU A 57 -7.07 -5.51 -3.22
C GLU A 57 -6.28 -4.73 -4.28
N ILE A 58 -5.36 -5.39 -4.98
CA ILE A 58 -4.63 -4.78 -6.09
C ILE A 58 -5.54 -4.56 -7.29
N GLN A 59 -6.42 -5.51 -7.60
CA GLN A 59 -7.43 -5.35 -8.64
C GLN A 59 -8.39 -4.18 -8.36
N ALA A 60 -8.73 -3.92 -7.09
CA ALA A 60 -9.52 -2.75 -6.71
C ALA A 60 -8.79 -1.45 -7.05
N TRP A 61 -7.49 -1.34 -6.73
CA TRP A 61 -6.68 -0.19 -7.11
C TRP A 61 -6.54 -0.02 -8.62
N ARG A 62 -6.31 -1.11 -9.35
CA ARG A 62 -6.24 -1.07 -10.82
C ARG A 62 -7.54 -0.58 -11.44
N ARG A 63 -8.70 -1.02 -10.93
CA ARG A 63 -10.01 -0.50 -11.36
C ARG A 63 -10.14 1.00 -11.07
N ALA A 64 -9.76 1.45 -9.87
CA ALA A 64 -9.81 2.87 -9.51
C ALA A 64 -8.94 3.72 -10.46
N PHE A 65 -7.71 3.30 -10.74
CA PHE A 65 -6.80 4.01 -11.67
C PHE A 65 -7.31 3.99 -13.10
N SER A 66 -7.85 2.86 -13.59
CA SER A 66 -8.49 2.79 -14.90
C SER A 66 -9.66 3.77 -15.03
N ARG A 67 -10.48 3.92 -14.00
CA ARG A 67 -11.60 4.89 -13.97
C ARG A 67 -11.09 6.33 -14.10
N MET A 68 -9.93 6.64 -13.52
CA MET A 68 -9.23 7.92 -13.68
C MET A 68 -8.53 8.08 -15.05
N GLY A 69 -8.66 7.11 -15.96
CA GLY A 69 -7.99 7.13 -17.28
C GLY A 69 -6.51 6.71 -17.25
N LEU A 70 -6.00 6.21 -16.12
CA LEU A 70 -4.62 5.75 -16.01
C LEU A 70 -4.51 4.29 -16.42
N LYS A 71 -3.50 3.96 -17.23
CA LYS A 71 -3.19 2.57 -17.62
C LYS A 71 -2.59 1.82 -16.42
N PRO A 72 -3.23 0.78 -15.86
CA PRO A 72 -2.75 0.16 -14.62
C PRO A 72 -1.41 -0.58 -14.73
N THR A 73 -1.03 -0.96 -15.95
CA THR A 73 0.29 -1.57 -16.22
C THR A 73 1.43 -0.56 -16.21
N GLN A 74 1.10 0.73 -16.42
CA GLN A 74 2.03 1.86 -16.40
C GLN A 74 2.02 2.58 -15.05
N TYR A 75 0.84 2.75 -14.46
CA TYR A 75 0.63 3.40 -13.16
C TYR A 75 0.14 2.37 -12.15
N ARG A 76 1.02 2.03 -11.19
CA ARG A 76 0.72 1.08 -10.11
C ARG A 76 0.50 1.81 -8.80
N CYS A 77 -0.37 1.30 -7.95
CA CYS A 77 -0.45 1.79 -6.58
C CYS A 77 0.82 1.42 -5.79
N ALA A 78 1.02 2.06 -4.64
CA ALA A 78 2.18 1.82 -3.80
C ALA A 78 2.29 0.35 -3.39
N SER A 79 1.19 -0.26 -2.93
CA SER A 79 1.15 -1.65 -2.49
C SER A 79 1.54 -2.64 -3.60
N GLU A 80 1.08 -2.44 -4.84
CA GLU A 80 1.48 -3.30 -5.96
C GLU A 80 2.99 -3.17 -6.26
N SER A 81 3.50 -1.94 -6.26
CA SER A 81 4.93 -1.69 -6.50
C SER A 81 5.82 -2.30 -5.42
N LEU A 82 5.41 -2.20 -4.15
CA LEU A 82 6.10 -2.80 -3.00
C LEU A 82 6.09 -4.33 -3.07
N LEU A 83 4.93 -4.95 -3.31
CA LEU A 83 4.82 -6.41 -3.43
C LEU A 83 5.68 -6.96 -4.59
N ARG A 84 5.70 -6.26 -5.73
CA ARG A 84 6.54 -6.66 -6.87
C ARG A 84 8.03 -6.57 -6.55
N ARG A 85 8.44 -5.50 -5.85
CA ARG A 85 9.83 -5.34 -5.38
C ARG A 85 10.18 -6.43 -4.39
N PHE A 86 9.34 -6.66 -3.39
CA PHE A 86 9.52 -7.69 -2.37
C PHE A 86 9.61 -9.08 -2.99
N ARG A 87 8.78 -9.42 -3.99
CA ARG A 87 8.89 -10.68 -4.74
C ARG A 87 10.26 -10.88 -5.36
N LYS A 88 10.85 -9.82 -5.91
CA LYS A 88 12.16 -9.86 -6.57
C LYS A 88 13.31 -9.90 -5.58
N GLU A 89 13.26 -9.07 -4.54
CA GLU A 89 14.38 -8.80 -3.62
C GLU A 89 14.29 -9.59 -2.31
N ARG A 90 13.14 -10.24 -2.04
CA ARG A 90 12.82 -10.95 -0.79
C ARG A 90 12.95 -10.10 0.48
N SER A 91 13.01 -8.79 0.30
CA SER A 91 13.20 -7.79 1.33
C SER A 91 12.80 -6.42 0.78
N LEU A 92 12.59 -5.47 1.70
CA LEU A 92 12.44 -4.05 1.40
C LEU A 92 13.52 -3.29 2.18
N PRO A 93 14.01 -2.15 1.68
CA PRO A 93 15.00 -1.34 2.39
C PRO A 93 14.37 -0.78 3.67
N ALA A 94 15.09 -0.87 4.78
CA ALA A 94 14.71 -0.18 6.01
C ALA A 94 14.98 1.31 5.87
N ILE A 95 13.98 2.14 6.16
CA ILE A 95 14.03 3.60 6.02
C ILE A 95 13.71 4.27 7.36
N HIS A 96 12.57 3.93 7.94
CA HIS A 96 12.09 4.49 9.20
C HIS A 96 11.03 3.56 9.78
N PRO A 97 10.96 3.31 11.10
CA PRO A 97 10.06 2.31 11.68
C PRO A 97 8.59 2.43 11.24
N LEU A 98 8.06 3.65 11.13
CA LEU A 98 6.71 3.88 10.62
C LEU A 98 6.56 3.48 9.14
N ILE A 99 7.54 3.85 8.30
CA ILE A 99 7.52 3.52 6.87
C ILE A 99 7.64 2.01 6.71
N ASP A 100 8.56 1.40 7.45
CA ASP A 100 8.83 -0.04 7.38
C ASP A 100 7.62 -0.86 7.85
N LEU A 101 6.87 -0.37 8.84
CA LEU A 101 5.62 -1.00 9.30
C LEU A 101 4.47 -0.86 8.30
N CYS A 102 4.43 0.23 7.54
CA CYS A 102 3.39 0.50 6.55
C CYS A 102 3.67 -0.13 5.18
N ASN A 103 4.93 -0.47 4.91
CA ASN A 103 5.38 -1.13 3.68
C ASN A 103 5.13 -2.65 3.72
#